data_AF-A0A932V9H6-F1
#
_entry.id   AF-A0A932V9H6-F1
#
_cell.length_a   1.000
_cell.length_b   1.000
_cell.length_c   1.000
_cell.angle_alpha   90.00
_cell.angle_beta   90.00
_cell.angle_gamma   90.00
#
_symmetry.space_group_name_H-M   'P 1'
#
loop_
_entity.id
_entity.type
_entity.pdbx_description
1 polymer ?
#
loop_
_entity_poly.entity_id
_entity_poly.type
_entity_poly.pdbx_seq_one_letter_code
_entity_poly.pdbx_strand_id
1 'polypeptide(L)'
;MTITNEIRVQVRQRANFACEFCGVTETDTGGELTLDHFRPTTKGGDDGLENLLYCCHRCNQYKLDYWSTHLDEPSLWNPRREPAAQHFLELDNGTLYPLTAMGAFTLKRLRLNRPPLVAYRIRKRQQAEELRLLTRYREMVQLLEQLNTQLSVLTEEQRQLLEEQRELLRLLLSAQE
;
A
#
# COMPACT_ATOMS: atom_id res chain seq x y z
N MET A 1 18.79 26.63 -11.83
CA MET A 1 17.92 27.43 -10.95
C MET A 1 17.91 26.72 -9.60
N THR A 2 17.41 27.34 -8.52
CA THR A 2 17.35 26.68 -7.21
C THR A 2 15.95 26.09 -7.05
N ILE A 3 15.85 24.78 -6.78
CA ILE A 3 14.57 24.12 -6.49
C ILE A 3 13.93 24.79 -5.27
N THR A 4 12.73 25.36 -5.45
CA THR A 4 12.04 26.08 -4.37
C THR A 4 11.38 25.12 -3.38
N ASN A 5 10.99 25.63 -2.21
CA ASN A 5 10.28 24.83 -1.21
C ASN A 5 8.89 24.41 -1.71
N GLU A 6 8.22 25.23 -2.52
CA GLU A 6 6.93 24.90 -3.13
C GLU A 6 7.06 23.69 -4.05
N ILE A 7 8.08 23.67 -4.92
CA ILE A 7 8.36 22.52 -5.80
C ILE A 7 8.69 21.28 -4.96
N ARG A 8 9.48 21.42 -3.89
CA ARG A 8 9.80 20.31 -2.99
C ARG A 8 8.54 19.71 -2.37
N VAL A 9 7.63 20.53 -1.84
CA VAL A 9 6.37 20.06 -1.26
C VAL A 9 5.51 19.36 -2.30
N GLN A 10 5.42 19.90 -3.52
CA GLN A 10 4.67 19.28 -4.61
C GLN A 10 5.22 17.90 -4.98
N VAL A 11 6.54 17.76 -5.14
CA VAL A 11 7.17 16.47 -5.45
C VAL A 11 6.96 15.46 -4.32
N ARG A 12 7.09 15.88 -3.05
CA ARG A 12 6.85 15.04 -1.87
C ARG A 12 5.43 14.50 -1.82
N GLN A 13 4.44 15.37 -1.95
CA GLN A 13 3.03 14.99 -1.92
C GLN A 13 2.67 14.06 -3.08
N ARG A 14 3.14 14.38 -4.29
CA ARG A 14 2.92 13.55 -5.48
C ARG A 14 3.50 12.14 -5.34
N ALA A 15 4.66 12.02 -4.67
CA ALA A 15 5.29 10.74 -4.39
C ALA A 15 4.71 10.01 -3.17
N ASN A 16 3.63 10.51 -2.57
CA ASN A 16 3.02 10.00 -1.35
C ASN A 16 4.04 9.83 -0.21
N PHE A 17 4.95 10.79 -0.08
CA PHE A 17 6.02 10.79 0.92
C PHE A 17 6.89 9.52 0.89
N ALA A 18 7.00 8.88 -0.27
CA ALA A 18 7.73 7.64 -0.49
C ALA A 18 8.74 7.76 -1.63
N CYS A 19 9.83 7.01 -1.53
CA CYS A 19 10.81 6.92 -2.59
C CYS A 19 10.17 6.29 -3.84
N GLU A 20 10.17 7.00 -4.96
CA GLU A 20 9.51 6.58 -6.20
C GLU A 20 10.15 5.31 -6.81
N PHE A 21 11.42 5.00 -6.47
CA PHE A 21 12.08 3.77 -6.92
C PHE A 21 11.85 2.55 -6.02
N CYS A 22 11.88 2.71 -4.69
CA CYS A 22 11.90 1.56 -3.77
C CYS A 22 10.77 1.53 -2.74
N GLY A 23 9.94 2.56 -2.70
CA GLY A 23 8.72 2.62 -1.88
C GLY A 23 8.92 2.89 -0.40
N VAL A 24 10.15 3.06 0.10
CA VAL A 24 10.40 3.44 1.50
C VAL A 24 9.89 4.85 1.75
N THR A 25 9.21 5.05 2.87
CA THR A 25 8.57 6.32 3.24
C THR A 25 9.48 7.20 4.11
N GLU A 26 9.10 8.46 4.27
CA GLU A 26 9.71 9.34 5.28
C GLU A 26 9.63 8.74 6.70
N THR A 27 8.54 8.05 7.03
CA THR A 27 8.36 7.37 8.32
C THR A 27 9.32 6.19 8.48
N ASP A 28 9.58 5.44 7.40
CA ASP A 28 10.56 4.34 7.40
C ASP A 28 11.99 4.85 7.63
N THR A 29 12.31 6.07 7.17
CA THR A 29 13.64 6.68 7.31
C THR A 29 13.77 7.64 8.50
N GLY A 30 12.66 8.00 9.15
CA GLY A 30 12.62 8.97 10.24
C GLY A 30 12.84 10.42 9.82
N GLY A 31 12.53 10.78 8.57
CA GLY A 31 12.74 12.13 8.06
C GLY A 31 12.55 12.27 6.54
N GLU A 32 12.66 13.50 6.04
CA GLU A 32 12.49 13.80 4.62
C GLU A 32 13.54 13.07 3.75
N LEU A 33 13.09 12.57 2.62
CA LEU A 33 13.93 12.05 1.54
C LEU A 33 14.47 13.19 0.64
N THR A 34 15.32 12.81 -0.31
CA THR A 34 15.96 13.74 -1.24
C THR A 34 15.14 13.95 -2.51
N LEU A 35 15.34 15.10 -3.16
CA LEU A 35 14.96 15.29 -4.55
C LEU A 35 16.10 14.82 -5.44
N ASP A 36 15.75 14.16 -6.53
CA ASP A 36 16.69 13.70 -7.55
C ASP A 36 16.15 14.07 -8.93
N HIS A 37 17.04 14.42 -9.86
CA HIS A 37 16.68 14.66 -11.24
C HIS A 37 16.80 13.35 -12.03
N PHE A 38 15.71 12.84 -12.58
CA PHE A 38 15.71 11.61 -13.37
C PHE A 38 16.75 11.65 -14.48
N ARG A 39 16.75 12.72 -15.30
CA ARG A 39 17.90 13.16 -16.08
C ARG A 39 18.77 14.07 -15.22
N PRO A 40 20.01 13.69 -14.88
CA PRO A 40 20.91 14.52 -14.08
C PRO A 40 21.16 15.89 -14.73
N THR A 41 21.30 16.93 -13.92
CA THR A 41 21.62 18.28 -14.39
C THR A 41 22.95 18.33 -15.15
N THR A 42 23.95 17.54 -14.73
CA THR A 42 25.24 17.36 -15.44
C THR A 42 25.09 16.76 -16.85
N LYS A 43 23.93 16.18 -17.16
CA LYS A 43 23.58 15.61 -18.46
C LYS A 43 22.49 16.42 -19.18
N GLY A 44 22.18 17.63 -18.70
CA GLY A 44 21.20 18.54 -19.30
C GLY A 44 19.76 18.32 -18.85
N GLY A 45 19.53 17.76 -17.66
CA GLY A 45 18.19 17.73 -17.05
C GLY A 45 17.79 19.08 -16.47
N ASP A 46 16.48 19.38 -16.52
CA ASP A 46 15.86 20.59 -15.99
C ASP A 46 15.29 20.41 -14.58
N ASP A 47 14.94 21.51 -13.92
CA ASP A 47 14.28 21.53 -12.60
C ASP A 47 12.75 21.34 -12.70
N GLY A 48 12.24 20.87 -13.84
CA GLY A 48 10.82 20.66 -14.07
C GLY A 48 10.27 19.51 -13.24
N LEU A 49 9.01 19.61 -12.83
CA LEU A 49 8.35 18.59 -11.99
C LEU A 49 8.42 17.19 -12.59
N GLU A 50 8.36 17.06 -13.92
CA GLU A 50 8.43 15.77 -14.62
C GLU A 50 9.82 15.13 -14.59
N ASN A 51 10.87 15.95 -14.39
CA ASN A 51 12.24 15.46 -14.24
C ASN A 51 12.62 15.25 -12.77
N LEU A 52 11.89 15.83 -11.81
CA LEU A 52 12.16 15.66 -10.39
C LEU A 52 11.48 14.40 -9.83
N LEU A 53 12.24 13.62 -9.07
CA LEU A 53 11.78 12.43 -8.35
C LEU A 53 11.98 12.61 -6.84
N TYR A 54 11.10 12.00 -6.05
CA TYR A 54 11.33 11.83 -4.62
C TYR A 54 12.07 10.52 -4.36
N CYS A 55 13.25 10.60 -3.77
CA CYS A 55 14.17 9.47 -3.67
C CYS A 55 14.79 9.37 -2.28
N CYS A 56 14.81 8.16 -1.69
CA CYS A 56 15.62 7.93 -0.51
C CYS A 56 17.10 8.12 -0.82
N HIS A 57 17.89 8.52 0.18
CA HIS A 57 19.31 8.83 0.02
C HIS A 57 20.09 7.72 -0.72
N ARG A 58 19.83 6.45 -0.40
CA ARG A 58 20.53 5.31 -1.03
C ARG A 58 20.18 5.16 -2.51
N CYS A 59 18.90 5.27 -2.89
CA CYS A 59 18.51 5.14 -4.30
C CYS A 59 19.06 6.30 -5.12
N ASN A 60 19.00 7.53 -4.58
CA ASN A 60 19.60 8.69 -5.20
C ASN A 60 21.12 8.50 -5.39
N GLN A 61 21.83 8.08 -4.34
CA GLN A 61 23.28 7.83 -4.39
C GLN A 61 23.67 6.73 -5.39
N TYR A 62 22.88 5.65 -5.50
CA TYR A 62 23.17 4.57 -6.46
C TYR A 62 22.83 4.95 -7.90
N LYS A 63 21.81 5.79 -8.11
CA LYS A 63 21.55 6.38 -9.43
C LYS A 63 22.71 7.28 -9.83
N LEU A 64 23.07 8.20 -8.95
CA LEU A 64 24.10 9.22 -9.18
C LEU A 64 23.76 10.01 -10.46
N ASP A 65 24.74 10.23 -11.32
CA ASP A 65 24.61 10.94 -12.59
C ASP A 65 24.35 10.00 -13.78
N TYR A 66 23.87 8.79 -13.53
CA TYR A 66 23.58 7.85 -14.63
C TYR A 66 22.48 8.37 -15.53
N TRP A 67 22.77 8.41 -16.82
CA TRP A 67 21.84 8.71 -17.89
C TRP A 67 22.30 7.97 -19.15
N SER A 68 21.40 7.23 -19.80
CA SER A 68 21.70 6.59 -21.09
C SER A 68 21.82 7.68 -22.15
N THR A 69 23.02 7.91 -22.65
CA THR A 69 23.32 8.89 -23.71
C THR A 69 23.34 8.29 -25.10
N HIS A 70 23.65 6.99 -25.20
CA HIS A 70 23.67 6.26 -26.46
C HIS A 70 22.46 5.31 -26.55
N LEU A 71 22.01 5.02 -27.77
CA LEU A 71 20.85 4.14 -28.01
C LEU A 71 21.09 2.70 -27.50
N ASP A 72 22.34 2.26 -27.48
CA ASP A 72 22.72 0.92 -27.06
C ASP A 72 22.90 0.79 -25.53
N GLU A 73 22.83 1.91 -24.80
CA GLU A 73 22.95 1.92 -23.33
C GLU A 73 21.60 1.60 -22.66
N PRO A 74 21.58 0.73 -21.64
CA PRO A 74 20.34 0.37 -20.98
C PRO A 74 19.77 1.54 -20.18
N SER A 75 18.56 1.99 -20.49
CA SER A 75 17.91 3.05 -19.72
C SER A 75 17.48 2.58 -18.32
N LEU A 76 17.43 3.51 -17.37
CA LEU A 76 16.74 3.30 -16.10
C LEU A 76 15.22 3.35 -16.30
N TRP A 77 14.51 2.50 -15.58
CA TRP A 77 13.07 2.61 -15.45
C TRP A 77 12.70 3.95 -14.81
N ASN A 78 11.74 4.66 -15.43
CA ASN A 78 11.18 5.88 -14.87
C ASN A 78 9.85 5.57 -14.17
N PRO A 79 9.78 5.64 -12.83
CA PRO A 79 8.54 5.38 -12.08
C PRO A 79 7.41 6.37 -12.40
N ARG A 80 7.73 7.52 -13.02
CA ARG A 80 6.74 8.51 -13.47
C ARG A 80 6.08 8.16 -14.81
N ARG A 81 6.72 7.31 -15.62
CA ARG A 81 6.26 6.99 -16.98
C ARG A 81 5.66 5.60 -17.09
N GLU A 82 6.24 4.63 -16.39
CA GLU A 82 5.85 3.23 -16.50
C GLU A 82 5.60 2.64 -15.11
N PRO A 83 4.56 1.83 -14.90
CA PRO A 83 4.28 1.23 -13.61
C PRO A 83 5.34 0.19 -13.25
N ALA A 84 5.67 0.08 -11.95
CA ALA A 84 6.68 -0.87 -11.47
C ALA A 84 6.37 -2.32 -11.86
N ALA A 85 5.09 -2.71 -11.85
CA ALA A 85 4.63 -4.06 -12.17
C ALA A 85 4.92 -4.50 -13.61
N GLN A 86 5.21 -3.56 -14.53
CA GLN A 86 5.65 -3.89 -15.89
C GLN A 86 7.10 -4.39 -15.92
N HIS A 87 7.92 -3.98 -14.95
CA HIS A 87 9.37 -4.25 -14.92
C HIS A 87 9.80 -5.18 -13.80
N PHE A 88 9.01 -5.30 -12.73
CA PHE A 88 9.36 -6.05 -11.54
C PHE A 88 8.19 -6.90 -11.07
N LEU A 89 8.50 -8.13 -10.70
CA LEU A 89 7.63 -9.01 -9.92
C LEU A 89 8.22 -9.13 -8.51
N GLU A 90 7.47 -8.79 -7.48
CA GLU A 90 7.87 -9.05 -6.10
C GLU A 90 7.57 -10.51 -5.74
N LEU A 91 8.60 -11.25 -5.30
CA LEU A 91 8.49 -12.65 -4.89
C LEU A 91 8.16 -12.77 -3.39
N ASP A 92 7.74 -13.96 -2.97
CA ASP A 92 7.33 -14.21 -1.58
C ASP A 92 8.44 -13.95 -0.57
N ASN A 93 9.70 -14.15 -0.95
CA ASN A 93 10.87 -13.86 -0.13
C ASN A 93 11.25 -12.36 -0.09
N GLY A 94 10.41 -11.45 -0.63
CA GLY A 94 10.62 -10.00 -0.64
C GLY A 94 11.62 -9.49 -1.66
N THR A 95 12.20 -10.36 -2.49
CA THR A 95 13.07 -9.95 -3.60
C THR A 95 12.23 -9.53 -4.81
N LEU A 96 12.76 -8.59 -5.60
CA LEU A 96 12.24 -8.30 -6.93
C LEU A 96 12.89 -9.21 -7.96
N TYR A 97 12.09 -9.75 -8.87
CA TYR A 97 12.52 -10.40 -10.09
C TYR A 97 12.27 -9.47 -11.29
N PRO A 98 13.26 -9.23 -12.16
CA PRO A 98 13.08 -8.33 -13.30
C PRO A 98 12.31 -9.03 -14.44
N LEU A 99 11.30 -8.35 -14.98
CA LEU A 99 10.48 -8.81 -16.11
C LEU A 99 10.98 -8.29 -17.46
N THR A 100 11.80 -7.24 -17.46
CA THR A 100 12.38 -6.65 -18.68
C THR A 100 13.86 -6.35 -18.51
N ALA A 101 14.57 -6.12 -19.62
CA ALA A 101 15.98 -5.70 -19.60
C ALA A 101 16.18 -4.38 -18.83
N MET A 102 15.27 -3.41 -19.00
CA MET A 102 15.24 -2.16 -18.23
C MET A 102 15.06 -2.41 -16.73
N GLY A 103 14.16 -3.33 -16.36
CA GLY A 103 13.99 -3.76 -14.98
C GLY A 103 15.26 -4.40 -14.42
N ALA A 104 15.88 -5.32 -15.16
CA ALA A 104 17.13 -5.97 -14.75
C ALA A 104 18.26 -4.97 -14.52
N PHE A 105 18.42 -4.02 -15.45
CA PHE A 105 19.39 -2.95 -15.32
C PHE A 105 19.11 -2.06 -14.10
N THR A 106 17.87 -1.60 -13.94
CA THR A 106 17.45 -0.73 -12.83
C THR A 106 17.63 -1.41 -11.47
N LEU A 107 17.22 -2.67 -11.36
CA LEU A 107 17.36 -3.49 -10.15
C LEU A 107 18.82 -3.58 -9.72
N LYS A 108 19.71 -3.85 -10.69
CA LYS A 108 21.16 -3.94 -10.46
C LYS A 108 21.75 -2.58 -10.10
N ARG A 109 21.45 -1.54 -10.89
CA ARG A 109 21.99 -0.18 -10.72
C ARG A 109 21.61 0.41 -9.38
N LEU A 110 20.32 0.37 -9.03
CA LEU A 110 19.80 0.94 -7.77
C LEU A 110 19.89 -0.02 -6.58
N ARG A 111 20.37 -1.25 -6.82
CA ARG A 111 20.49 -2.32 -5.81
C ARG A 111 19.17 -2.54 -5.07
N LEU A 112 18.09 -2.70 -5.82
CA LEU A 112 16.73 -2.80 -5.25
C LEU A 112 16.50 -4.07 -4.42
N ASN A 113 17.38 -5.06 -4.53
CA ASN A 113 17.39 -6.27 -3.68
C ASN A 113 18.44 -6.24 -2.57
N ARG A 114 18.93 -5.06 -2.18
CA ARG A 114 19.79 -4.95 -0.98
C ARG A 114 19.03 -5.49 0.25
N PRO A 115 19.68 -6.23 1.18
CA PRO A 115 18.99 -6.94 2.26
C PRO A 115 17.99 -6.09 3.08
N PRO A 116 18.27 -4.81 3.40
CA PRO A 116 17.29 -3.98 4.11
C PRO A 116 16.00 -3.73 3.33
N LEU A 117 16.04 -3.63 1.98
CA LEU A 117 14.82 -3.47 1.17
C LEU A 117 14.02 -4.77 1.06
N VAL A 118 14.70 -5.91 1.02
CA VAL A 118 14.04 -7.22 1.05
C VAL A 118 13.27 -7.39 2.36
N ALA A 119 13.95 -7.13 3.49
CA ALA A 119 13.31 -7.16 4.81
C ALA A 119 12.18 -6.12 4.94
N TYR A 120 12.35 -4.93 4.34
CA TYR A 120 11.31 -3.91 4.29
C TYR A 120 10.03 -4.42 3.58
N ARG A 121 10.16 -5.00 2.39
CA ARG A 121 9.01 -5.51 1.63
C ARG A 121 8.28 -6.63 2.36
N ILE A 122 9.03 -7.55 2.97
CA ILE A 122 8.45 -8.61 3.81
C ILE A 122 7.63 -8.00 4.96
N ARG A 123 8.21 -7.08 5.74
CA ARG A 123 7.51 -6.43 6.86
C ARG A 123 6.28 -5.67 6.40
N LYS A 124 6.38 -4.91 5.31
CA LYS A 124 5.26 -4.14 4.75
C LYS A 124 4.11 -5.05 4.34
N ARG A 125 4.41 -6.19 3.71
CA ARG A 125 3.41 -7.18 3.32
C ARG A 125 2.75 -7.83 4.53
N GLN A 126 3.54 -8.22 5.53
CA GLN A 126 3.02 -8.78 6.79
C GLN A 126 2.09 -7.81 7.50
N GLN A 127 2.47 -6.54 7.62
CA GLN A 127 1.63 -5.49 8.21
C GLN A 127 0.34 -5.27 7.43
N ALA A 128 0.40 -5.28 6.09
CA ALA A 128 -0.79 -5.14 5.26
C ALA A 128 -1.77 -6.31 5.44
N GLU A 129 -1.25 -7.54 5.54
CA GLU A 129 -2.08 -8.73 5.79
C GLU A 129 -2.64 -8.75 7.21
N GLU A 130 -1.84 -8.39 8.22
CA GLU A 130 -2.30 -8.26 9.60
C GLU A 130 -3.44 -7.25 9.72
N LEU A 131 -3.30 -6.07 9.10
CA LEU A 131 -4.35 -5.07 9.08
C LEU A 131 -5.62 -5.58 8.39
N ARG A 132 -5.48 -6.30 7.27
CA ARG A 132 -6.60 -6.92 6.56
C ARG A 132 -7.35 -7.93 7.43
N LEU A 133 -6.61 -8.77 8.16
CA LEU A 133 -7.18 -9.76 9.07
C LEU A 133 -7.90 -9.07 10.24
N LEU A 134 -7.32 -8.02 10.81
CA LEU A 134 -7.95 -7.24 11.88
C LEU A 134 -9.24 -6.55 11.42
N THR A 135 -9.25 -5.98 10.21
CA THR A 135 -10.48 -5.42 9.61
C THR A 135 -11.55 -6.49 9.46
N ARG A 136 -11.20 -7.66 8.91
CA ARG A 136 -12.14 -8.78 8.76
C ARG A 136 -12.66 -9.29 10.10
N TYR A 137 -11.79 -9.37 11.11
CA TYR A 137 -12.18 -9.75 12.47
C TYR A 137 -13.18 -8.75 13.06
N ARG A 138 -12.95 -7.45 12.89
CA ARG A 138 -13.87 -6.39 13.32
C ARG A 138 -15.24 -6.53 12.66
N GLU A 139 -15.29 -6.75 11.35
CA GLU A 139 -16.54 -6.98 10.62
C GLU A 139 -17.30 -8.20 11.14
N MET A 140 -16.58 -9.29 11.46
CA MET A 140 -17.17 -10.50 12.03
C MET A 140 -17.77 -10.25 13.42
N VAL A 141 -17.09 -9.48 14.28
CA VAL A 141 -17.62 -9.09 15.59
C VAL A 141 -18.92 -8.29 15.45
N GLN A 142 -18.96 -7.32 14.54
CA GLN A 142 -20.17 -6.52 14.29
C GLN A 142 -21.34 -7.40 13.81
N LEU A 143 -21.07 -8.38 12.93
CA LEU A 143 -22.10 -9.30 12.47
C LEU A 143 -22.61 -10.20 13.60
N LEU A 144 -21.73 -10.66 14.49
CA LEU A 144 -22.12 -11.46 15.66
C LEU A 144 -22.99 -10.65 16.62
N GLU A 145 -22.67 -9.38 16.87
CA GLU A 145 -23.50 -8.48 17.69
C GLU A 145 -24.90 -8.26 17.07
N GLN A 146 -24.96 -8.07 15.75
CA GLN A 146 -26.22 -7.95 15.03
C GLN A 146 -27.06 -9.22 15.12
N LEU A 147 -26.46 -10.39 14.91
CA LEU A 147 -27.15 -11.68 15.03
C LEU A 147 -27.67 -11.92 16.45
N ASN A 148 -26.86 -11.61 17.48
CA ASN A 148 -27.29 -11.74 18.87
C ASN A 148 -28.49 -10.83 19.18
N THR A 149 -28.51 -9.61 18.64
CA THR A 149 -29.64 -8.70 18.78
C THR A 149 -30.90 -9.28 18.12
N GLN A 150 -30.78 -9.81 16.90
CA GLN A 150 -31.90 -10.45 16.20
C GLN A 150 -32.42 -11.68 16.95
N LEU A 151 -31.53 -12.53 17.48
CA LEU A 151 -31.90 -13.68 18.31
C LEU A 151 -32.65 -13.23 19.58
N SER A 152 -32.22 -12.13 20.22
CA SER A 152 -32.91 -11.59 21.39
C SER A 152 -34.33 -11.14 21.05
N VAL A 153 -34.53 -10.47 19.91
CA VAL A 153 -35.86 -10.03 19.45
C VAL A 153 -36.75 -11.24 19.16
N LEU A 154 -36.26 -12.21 18.40
CA LEU A 154 -37.01 -13.44 18.08
C LEU A 154 -37.37 -14.24 19.33
N THR A 155 -36.49 -14.27 20.32
CA THR A 155 -36.75 -14.95 21.60
C THR A 155 -37.89 -14.28 22.36
N GLU A 156 -37.96 -12.95 22.35
CA GLU A 156 -39.04 -12.20 22.98
C GLU A 156 -40.38 -12.39 22.23
N GLU A 157 -40.37 -12.36 20.90
CA GLU A 157 -41.56 -12.67 20.08
C GLU A 157 -42.08 -14.09 20.35
N GLN A 158 -41.18 -15.08 20.42
CA GLN A 158 -41.54 -16.45 20.75
C GLN A 158 -42.18 -16.55 22.14
N ARG A 159 -41.69 -15.79 23.12
CA ARG A 159 -42.26 -15.75 24.47
C ARG A 159 -43.68 -15.19 24.45
N GLN A 160 -43.92 -14.10 23.73
CA GLN A 160 -45.26 -13.49 23.61
C GLN A 160 -46.26 -14.47 22.99
N LEU A 161 -45.89 -15.15 21.90
CA LEU A 161 -46.73 -16.18 21.28
C LEU A 161 -47.05 -17.33 22.23
N LEU A 162 -46.10 -17.76 23.07
CA LEU A 162 -46.34 -18.79 24.07
C LEU A 162 -47.31 -18.32 25.16
N GLU A 163 -47.28 -17.04 25.54
CA GLU A 163 -48.23 -16.45 26.48
C GLU A 163 -49.64 -16.40 25.87
N GLU A 164 -49.79 -15.94 24.63
CA GLU A 164 -51.07 -15.95 23.89
C GLU A 164 -51.65 -17.37 23.75
N GLN A 165 -50.81 -18.35 23.38
CA GLN A 165 -51.25 -19.75 23.28
C GLN A 165 -51.79 -20.28 24.62
N ARG A 166 -51.14 -19.95 25.74
CA ARG A 166 -51.61 -20.35 27.08
C ARG A 166 -52.94 -19.70 27.42
N GLU A 167 -53.16 -18.45 27.07
CA GLU A 167 -54.44 -17.77 27.27
C GLU A 167 -55.55 -18.39 26.43
N LEU A 168 -55.31 -18.64 25.14
CA LEU A 168 -56.26 -19.31 24.26
C LEU A 168 -56.65 -20.70 24.79
N LEU A 169 -55.67 -21.49 25.24
CA LEU A 169 -55.93 -22.80 25.85
C LEU A 169 -56.80 -22.69 27.11
N ARG A 170 -56.57 -21.71 27.98
CA ARG A 170 -57.42 -21.48 29.16
C ARG A 170 -58.85 -21.15 28.76
N LEU A 171 -59.05 -20.26 27.80
CA LEU A 171 -60.38 -19.87 27.32
C LEU A 171 -61.14 -21.08 26.74
N LEU A 172 -60.48 -21.87 25.88
CA LEU A 172 -61.07 -23.07 25.29
C LEU A 172 -61.47 -24.12 26.32
N LEU A 173 -60.64 -24.33 27.35
CA LEU A 173 -60.94 -25.28 28.43
C LEU A 173 -62.08 -24.79 29.33
N SER A 174 -62.16 -23.48 29.61
CA SER A 174 -63.24 -22.89 30.42
C SER A 174 -64.60 -22.85 29.72
N ALA A 175 -64.63 -22.93 28.38
CA ALA A 175 -65.86 -22.95 27.60
C ALA A 175 -66.49 -24.35 27.47
N GLN A 176 -65.86 -25.38 28.04
CA GLN A 176 -66.34 -26.77 28.02
C GLN A 176 -67.02 -27.21 29.33
N GLU A 177 -67.11 -26.33 30.34
CA GLU A 177 -67.89 -26.48 31.59
C GLU A 177 -69.23 -25.75 31.49
#